data_AF-Q5V5R7-F1
#
_entry.id   AF-Q5V5R7-F1
#
_cell.length_a   1.000
_cell.length_b   1.000
_cell.length_c   1.000
_cell.angle_alpha   90.00
_cell.angle_beta   90.00
_cell.angle_gamma   90.00
#
_symmetry.space_group_name_H-M   'P 1'
#
loop_
_entity.id
_entity.type
_entity.pdbx_description
1 polymer ?
#
loop_
_entity_poly.entity_id
_entity_poly.type
_entity_poly.pdbx_seq_one_letter_code
_entity_poly.pdbx_strand_id
1 'polypeptide(L)'
;MAGAVGARRGLDRAAAGDPLGPAFETAVEGMAGQSGGNTQFGALLVLTPLAAAASDGRLSPSGVDAVVRGTTVEDAAAFYRAFEHVDVAVDDPPDGLEPLDVRRGSDAIPELRARETTLFDVMESSADIDGVAAEWVSGFERVFKASEWLLDGSGPVADRASEVFLELLAAEPDTFVATRQDRETAVEVQERAQAVLDGAETATGLAEEFVRRDINPGTTADLVSGSLFAALERGLEV
;
A
#
# COMPACT_ATOMS: atom_id res chain seq x y z
N MET A 1 -13.31 1.36 6.24
CA MET A 1 -13.76 2.20 7.37
C MET A 1 -13.46 1.57 8.72
N ALA A 2 -13.93 0.36 9.05
CA ALA A 2 -13.70 -0.23 10.38
C ALA A 2 -12.20 -0.48 10.71
N GLY A 3 -11.42 -1.01 9.76
CA GLY A 3 -9.97 -1.20 9.95
C GLY A 3 -9.19 0.11 10.08
N ALA A 4 -9.59 1.16 9.34
CA ALA A 4 -8.99 2.50 9.44
C ALA A 4 -9.14 3.14 10.83
N VAL A 5 -10.24 2.87 11.54
CA VAL A 5 -10.43 3.34 12.93
C VAL A 5 -9.46 2.63 13.88
N GLY A 6 -9.24 1.34 13.69
CA GLY A 6 -8.27 0.56 14.47
C GLY A 6 -6.82 1.03 14.24
N ALA A 7 -6.47 1.34 13.00
CA ALA A 7 -5.14 1.78 12.61
C ALA A 7 -4.76 3.20 13.09
N ARG A 8 -5.75 4.02 13.49
CA ARG A 8 -5.56 5.44 13.79
C ARG A 8 -4.41 5.70 14.76
N ARG A 9 -4.30 4.90 15.83
CA ARG A 9 -3.25 5.10 16.83
C ARG A 9 -1.85 5.02 16.22
N GLY A 10 -1.60 4.11 15.28
CA GLY A 10 -0.31 4.00 14.63
C GLY A 10 -0.04 5.16 13.66
N LEU A 11 -1.06 5.59 12.91
CA LEU A 11 -0.95 6.76 12.03
C LEU A 11 -0.70 8.06 12.81
N ASP A 12 -1.36 8.25 13.95
CA ASP A 12 -1.14 9.39 14.85
C ASP A 12 0.32 9.39 15.39
N ARG A 13 0.91 8.22 15.65
CA ARG A 13 2.32 8.09 16.06
C ARG A 13 3.28 8.48 14.94
N ALA A 14 3.03 8.01 13.72
CA ALA A 14 3.83 8.40 12.56
C ALA A 14 3.80 9.91 12.35
N ALA A 15 2.61 10.52 12.44
CA ALA A 15 2.46 11.97 12.38
C ALA A 15 3.13 12.69 13.58
N ALA A 16 3.27 12.07 14.74
CA ALA A 16 4.00 12.65 15.86
C ALA A 16 5.54 12.59 15.72
N GLY A 17 6.06 11.96 14.66
CA GLY A 17 7.49 11.78 14.43
C GLY A 17 8.10 10.56 15.15
N ASP A 18 7.27 9.61 15.59
CA ASP A 18 7.77 8.32 16.08
C ASP A 18 8.46 7.54 14.95
N PRO A 19 9.36 6.58 15.28
CA PRO A 19 9.93 5.66 14.29
C PRO A 19 8.85 4.94 13.48
N LEU A 20 9.08 4.85 12.17
CA LEU A 20 8.08 4.47 11.18
C LEU A 20 7.60 3.02 11.34
N GLY A 21 8.52 2.09 11.57
CA GLY A 21 8.19 0.67 11.75
C GLY A 21 7.31 0.42 12.98
N PRO A 22 7.66 0.90 14.18
CA PRO A 22 6.80 0.80 15.36
C PRO A 22 5.44 1.48 15.21
N ALA A 23 5.37 2.60 14.49
CA ALA A 23 4.10 3.26 14.17
C ALA A 23 3.23 2.37 13.25
N PHE A 24 3.84 1.78 12.22
CA PHE A 24 3.21 0.81 11.33
C PHE A 24 2.73 -0.44 12.09
N GLU A 25 3.57 -1.07 12.90
CA GLU A 25 3.23 -2.23 13.73
C GLU A 25 2.01 -1.95 14.63
N THR A 26 1.98 -0.75 15.24
CA THR A 26 0.84 -0.31 16.07
C THR A 26 -0.44 -0.14 15.24
N ALA A 27 -0.32 0.36 14.01
CA ALA A 27 -1.46 0.52 13.10
C ALA A 27 -2.04 -0.85 12.71
N VAL A 28 -1.16 -1.80 12.37
CA VAL A 28 -1.54 -3.17 11.99
C VAL A 28 -2.19 -3.90 13.18
N GLU A 29 -1.59 -3.85 14.37
CA GLU A 29 -2.15 -4.43 15.60
C GLU A 29 -3.56 -3.88 15.91
N GLY A 30 -3.72 -2.55 15.85
CA GLY A 30 -5.00 -1.91 16.13
C GLY A 30 -6.09 -2.25 15.11
N MET A 31 -5.71 -2.47 13.86
CA MET A 31 -6.61 -2.90 12.79
C MET A 31 -6.93 -4.40 12.87
N ALA A 32 -6.02 -5.26 13.33
CA ALA A 32 -6.22 -6.71 13.41
C ALA A 32 -7.47 -7.13 14.23
N GLY A 33 -7.94 -6.27 15.14
CA GLY A 33 -9.18 -6.51 15.92
C GLY A 33 -10.49 -6.44 15.13
N GLN A 34 -10.46 -6.13 13.83
CA GLN A 34 -11.66 -6.02 12.99
C GLN A 34 -12.09 -7.37 12.37
N SER A 35 -13.39 -7.58 12.19
CA SER A 35 -13.96 -8.86 11.71
C SER A 35 -14.19 -8.94 10.19
N GLY A 36 -13.64 -8.01 9.40
CA GLY A 36 -13.91 -7.85 7.97
C GLY A 36 -12.99 -8.64 7.03
N GLY A 37 -12.04 -9.43 7.55
CA GLY A 37 -11.20 -10.34 6.77
C GLY A 37 -10.11 -9.72 5.87
N ASN A 38 -10.21 -8.42 5.54
CA ASN A 38 -9.14 -7.68 4.82
C ASN A 38 -8.18 -7.05 5.83
N THR A 39 -6.88 -7.32 5.67
CA THR A 39 -5.80 -6.87 6.55
C THR A 39 -5.22 -5.51 6.18
N GLN A 40 -5.73 -4.81 5.15
CA GLN A 40 -5.34 -3.44 4.73
C GLN A 40 -3.83 -3.11 4.87
N PHE A 41 -2.96 -4.11 4.74
CA PHE A 41 -1.58 -4.04 5.20
C PHE A 41 -0.75 -3.17 4.26
N GLY A 42 -0.95 -3.36 2.94
CA GLY A 42 -0.37 -2.50 1.92
C GLY A 42 -0.85 -1.05 2.04
N ALA A 43 -2.14 -0.80 2.31
CA ALA A 43 -2.64 0.56 2.55
C ALA A 43 -1.91 1.23 3.74
N LEU A 44 -1.63 0.50 4.81
CA LEU A 44 -0.86 1.05 5.94
C LEU A 44 0.62 1.27 5.60
N LEU A 45 1.22 0.42 4.76
CA LEU A 45 2.57 0.63 4.24
C LEU A 45 2.64 1.88 3.36
N VAL A 46 1.55 2.25 2.69
CA VAL A 46 1.46 3.50 1.92
C VAL A 46 1.17 4.70 2.83
N LEU A 47 0.22 4.58 3.75
CA LEU A 47 -0.26 5.69 4.56
C LEU A 47 0.72 6.13 5.65
N THR A 48 1.46 5.20 6.26
CA THR A 48 2.33 5.51 7.40
C THR A 48 3.48 6.48 7.00
N PRO A 49 4.20 6.26 5.89
CA PRO A 49 5.20 7.23 5.40
C PRO A 49 4.60 8.58 5.00
N LEU A 50 3.42 8.57 4.35
CA LEU A 50 2.72 9.80 3.97
C LEU A 50 2.32 10.63 5.21
N ALA A 51 1.79 9.98 6.26
CA ALA A 51 1.42 10.64 7.51
C ALA A 51 2.63 11.26 8.21
N ALA A 52 3.76 10.54 8.27
CA ALA A 52 5.01 11.07 8.80
C ALA A 52 5.51 12.30 8.00
N ALA A 53 5.48 12.24 6.67
CA ALA A 53 5.90 13.35 5.82
C ALA A 53 4.96 14.57 5.90
N ALA A 54 3.65 14.34 6.05
CA ALA A 54 2.63 15.39 6.15
C ALA A 54 2.82 16.24 7.40
N SER A 55 3.10 15.62 8.55
CA SER A 55 3.29 16.34 9.81
C SER A 55 4.46 17.32 9.80
N ASP A 56 5.52 16.99 9.06
CA ASP A 56 6.67 17.88 8.88
C ASP A 56 6.46 18.95 7.79
N GLY A 57 5.26 19.04 7.22
CA GLY A 57 4.95 19.95 6.10
C GLY A 57 5.69 19.59 4.81
N ARG A 58 6.12 18.33 4.67
CA ARG A 58 6.96 17.83 3.57
C ARG A 58 6.22 16.87 2.64
N LEU A 59 4.88 16.88 2.62
CA LEU A 59 4.06 15.96 1.81
C LEU A 59 4.26 16.16 0.29
N SER A 60 5.32 15.55 -0.20
CA SER A 60 5.87 15.63 -1.55
C SER A 60 6.69 14.37 -1.82
N PRO A 61 6.93 13.99 -3.09
CA PRO A 61 7.77 12.84 -3.42
C PRO A 61 9.10 12.84 -2.68
N SER A 62 9.83 13.96 -2.72
CA SER A 62 11.12 14.10 -2.03
C SER A 62 11.04 14.04 -0.50
N GLY A 63 9.95 14.51 0.09
CA GLY A 63 9.79 14.49 1.54
C GLY A 63 9.48 13.11 2.07
N VAL A 64 8.64 12.35 1.35
CA VAL A 64 8.34 10.96 1.68
C VAL A 64 9.56 10.07 1.40
N ASP A 65 10.29 10.30 0.30
CA ASP A 65 11.57 9.61 0.01
C ASP A 65 12.58 9.78 1.17
N ALA A 66 12.70 11.00 1.71
CA ALA A 66 13.55 11.25 2.88
C ALA A 66 13.08 10.51 4.14
N VAL A 67 11.76 10.33 4.34
CA VAL A 67 11.21 9.56 5.46
C VAL A 67 11.54 8.08 5.30
N VAL A 68 11.26 7.48 4.13
CA VAL A 68 11.47 6.04 3.92
C VAL A 68 12.94 5.66 3.90
N ARG A 69 13.81 6.47 3.26
CA ARG A 69 15.27 6.25 3.29
C ARG A 69 15.89 6.49 4.66
N GLY A 70 15.20 7.20 5.55
CA GLY A 70 15.61 7.41 6.93
C GLY A 70 15.27 6.25 7.87
N THR A 71 14.62 5.20 7.37
CA THR A 71 14.27 4.02 8.18
C THR A 71 15.49 3.22 8.61
N THR A 72 15.33 2.48 9.69
CA THR A 72 16.40 1.74 10.34
C THR A 72 16.14 0.24 10.35
N VAL A 73 17.12 -0.52 10.84
CA VAL A 73 16.98 -1.96 11.10
C VAL A 73 15.87 -2.24 12.13
N GLU A 74 15.66 -1.36 13.10
CA GLU A 74 14.60 -1.54 14.09
C GLU A 74 13.21 -1.23 13.51
N ASP A 75 13.13 -0.38 12.49
CA ASP A 75 11.91 -0.20 11.70
C ASP A 75 11.60 -1.47 10.90
N ALA A 76 12.61 -2.11 10.31
CA ALA A 76 12.44 -3.41 9.65
C ALA A 76 12.00 -4.48 10.66
N ALA A 77 12.61 -4.53 11.83
CA ALA A 77 12.23 -5.49 12.87
C ALA A 77 10.76 -5.32 13.32
N ALA A 78 10.27 -4.08 13.41
CA ALA A 78 8.86 -3.80 13.69
C ALA A 78 7.93 -4.18 12.53
N PHE A 79 8.35 -3.93 11.29
CA PHE A 79 7.63 -4.39 10.10
C PHE A 79 7.45 -5.91 10.09
N TYR A 80 8.50 -6.68 10.41
CA TYR A 80 8.40 -8.14 10.48
C TYR A 80 7.50 -8.63 11.62
N ARG A 81 7.52 -7.97 12.78
CA ARG A 81 6.56 -8.26 13.87
C ARG A 81 5.12 -7.99 13.46
N ALA A 82 4.88 -7.04 12.56
CA ALA A 82 3.53 -6.73 12.11
C ALA A 82 2.83 -7.92 11.45
N PHE A 83 3.57 -8.83 10.80
CA PHE A 83 3.04 -10.07 10.24
C PHE A 83 2.53 -11.07 11.29
N GLU A 84 2.88 -10.91 12.57
CA GLU A 84 2.34 -11.76 13.64
C GLU A 84 0.91 -11.37 14.04
N HIS A 85 0.47 -10.16 13.67
CA HIS A 85 -0.86 -9.64 14.01
C HIS A 85 -1.91 -9.96 12.95
N VAL A 86 -1.50 -10.29 11.72
CA VAL A 86 -2.39 -10.40 10.55
C VAL A 86 -1.94 -11.51 9.60
N ASP A 87 -2.89 -12.12 8.90
CA ASP A 87 -2.61 -13.07 7.83
C ASP A 87 -2.58 -12.32 6.48
N VAL A 88 -1.38 -12.15 5.92
CA VAL A 88 -1.15 -11.41 4.66
C VAL A 88 -0.75 -12.41 3.58
N ALA A 89 -1.37 -12.32 2.41
CA ALA A 89 -0.92 -13.11 1.26
C ALA A 89 0.41 -12.54 0.77
N VAL A 90 1.45 -13.37 0.76
CA VAL A 90 2.80 -13.03 0.31
C VAL A 90 3.29 -14.16 -0.60
N ASP A 91 3.89 -13.79 -1.73
CA ASP A 91 4.57 -14.74 -2.62
C ASP A 91 5.83 -15.33 -1.97
N ASP A 92 6.40 -16.33 -2.63
CA ASP A 92 7.73 -16.83 -2.25
C ASP A 92 8.79 -15.71 -2.40
N PRO A 93 9.74 -15.62 -1.46
CA PRO A 93 10.79 -14.62 -1.53
C PRO A 93 11.65 -14.85 -2.78
N PRO A 94 12.22 -13.78 -3.37
CA PRO A 94 13.22 -13.92 -4.43
C PRO A 94 14.40 -14.80 -3.99
N ASP A 95 15.05 -15.45 -4.96
CA ASP A 95 16.22 -16.30 -4.73
C ASP A 95 17.29 -15.56 -3.91
N GLY A 96 17.73 -16.16 -2.80
CA GLY A 96 18.74 -15.59 -1.89
C GLY A 96 18.20 -14.68 -0.79
N LEU A 97 16.89 -14.39 -0.78
CA LEU A 97 16.20 -13.64 0.27
C LEU A 97 15.40 -14.55 1.21
N GLU A 98 15.51 -15.88 1.10
CA GLU A 98 14.83 -16.84 1.98
C GLU A 98 15.14 -16.60 3.48
N PRO A 99 16.36 -16.19 3.88
CA PRO A 99 16.64 -15.83 5.27
C PRO A 99 15.86 -14.59 5.76
N LEU A 100 15.42 -13.74 4.84
CA LEU A 100 14.63 -12.52 5.06
C LEU A 100 13.20 -12.70 4.55
N ASP A 101 12.69 -13.94 4.51
CA ASP A 101 11.30 -14.19 4.20
C ASP A 101 10.40 -13.56 5.28
N VAL A 102 9.54 -12.62 4.89
CA VAL A 102 8.62 -11.92 5.79
C VAL A 102 7.66 -12.87 6.51
N ARG A 103 7.39 -14.05 5.94
CA ARG A 103 6.57 -15.12 6.55
C ARG A 103 7.21 -15.70 7.81
N ARG A 104 8.50 -15.45 8.04
CA ARG A 104 9.20 -15.82 9.28
C ARG A 104 8.91 -14.87 10.45
N GLY A 105 8.28 -13.71 10.21
CA GLY A 105 7.94 -12.75 11.26
C GLY A 105 9.15 -12.40 12.14
N SER A 106 8.99 -12.46 13.47
CA SER A 106 10.09 -12.15 14.40
C SER A 106 11.35 -13.02 14.23
N ASP A 107 11.23 -14.22 13.67
CA ASP A 107 12.37 -15.14 13.53
C ASP A 107 13.40 -14.67 12.48
N ALA A 108 13.05 -13.69 11.63
CA ALA A 108 13.98 -13.06 10.71
C ALA A 108 14.77 -11.89 11.34
N ILE A 109 14.36 -11.37 12.50
CA ILE A 109 14.98 -10.18 13.14
C ILE A 109 16.49 -10.36 13.42
N PRO A 110 16.98 -11.52 13.92
CA PRO A 110 18.41 -11.71 14.10
C PRO A 110 19.21 -11.56 12.79
N GLU A 111 18.63 -12.02 11.67
CA GLU A 111 19.27 -11.92 10.35
C GLU A 111 19.26 -10.48 9.82
N LEU A 112 18.14 -9.76 9.96
CA LEU A 112 18.04 -8.33 9.63
C LEU A 112 19.13 -7.52 10.34
N ARG A 113 19.33 -7.79 11.64
CA ARG A 113 20.37 -7.14 12.45
C ARG A 113 21.78 -7.53 12.02
N ALA A 114 22.01 -8.81 11.72
CA ALA A 114 23.32 -9.28 11.28
C ALA A 114 23.74 -8.68 9.93
N ARG A 115 22.76 -8.41 9.05
CA ARG A 115 22.96 -7.82 7.72
C ARG A 115 22.83 -6.30 7.68
N GLU A 116 22.52 -5.67 8.80
CA GLU A 116 22.21 -4.24 8.91
C GLU A 116 21.11 -3.78 7.92
N THR A 117 20.14 -4.66 7.63
CA THR A 117 19.06 -4.42 6.65
C THR A 117 17.99 -3.48 7.23
N THR A 118 17.83 -2.31 6.63
CA THR A 118 16.80 -1.31 6.99
C THR A 118 15.45 -1.65 6.36
N LEU A 119 14.38 -0.97 6.77
CA LEU A 119 13.06 -1.18 6.18
C LEU A 119 13.04 -0.76 4.69
N PHE A 120 13.77 0.30 4.33
CA PHE A 120 13.93 0.69 2.94
C PHE A 120 14.61 -0.42 2.12
N ASP A 121 15.68 -1.04 2.64
CA ASP A 121 16.38 -2.13 1.93
C ASP A 121 15.45 -3.33 1.70
N VAL A 122 14.57 -3.64 2.65
CA VAL A 122 13.55 -4.68 2.49
C VAL A 122 12.61 -4.34 1.33
N MET A 123 12.08 -3.12 1.29
CA MET A 123 11.20 -2.67 0.20
C MET A 123 11.93 -2.65 -1.15
N GLU A 124 13.17 -2.16 -1.19
CA GLU A 124 13.99 -2.13 -2.41
C GLU A 124 14.18 -3.53 -2.99
N SER A 125 14.39 -4.53 -2.14
CA SER A 125 14.55 -5.93 -2.57
C SER A 125 13.28 -6.56 -3.18
N SER A 126 12.10 -5.97 -2.93
CA SER A 126 10.80 -6.47 -3.41
C SER A 126 10.17 -5.57 -4.48
N ALA A 127 10.80 -4.45 -4.83
CA ALA A 127 10.21 -3.43 -5.72
C ALA A 127 9.89 -3.93 -7.15
N ASP A 128 10.57 -4.97 -7.63
CA ASP A 128 10.31 -5.54 -8.95
C ASP A 128 9.05 -6.44 -8.99
N ILE A 129 8.57 -6.91 -7.83
CA ILE A 129 7.47 -7.88 -7.72
C ILE A 129 6.28 -7.37 -6.90
N ASP A 130 6.47 -6.35 -6.06
CA ASP A 130 5.43 -5.76 -5.22
C ASP A 130 5.24 -4.27 -5.55
N GLY A 131 4.02 -3.90 -5.93
CA GLY A 131 3.72 -2.52 -6.36
C GLY A 131 3.72 -1.49 -5.23
N VAL A 132 3.51 -1.89 -3.97
CA VAL A 132 3.66 -0.98 -2.82
C VAL A 132 5.15 -0.75 -2.56
N ALA A 133 5.97 -1.79 -2.62
CA ALA A 133 7.41 -1.69 -2.51
C ALA A 133 8.02 -0.83 -3.64
N ALA A 134 7.49 -0.94 -4.87
CA ALA A 134 7.86 -0.08 -5.99
C ALA A 134 7.62 1.41 -5.69
N GLU A 135 6.49 1.76 -5.06
CA GLU A 135 6.21 3.14 -4.64
C GLU A 135 7.19 3.65 -3.55
N TRP A 136 7.63 2.77 -2.65
CA TRP A 136 8.65 3.14 -1.64
C TRP A 136 9.97 3.54 -2.30
N VAL A 137 10.38 2.86 -3.36
CA VAL A 137 11.64 3.15 -4.07
C VAL A 137 11.51 4.36 -5.00
N SER A 138 10.34 4.56 -5.63
CA SER A 138 10.10 5.65 -6.57
C SER A 138 9.79 6.99 -5.89
N GLY A 139 9.51 7.01 -4.59
CA GLY A 139 9.06 8.21 -3.89
C GLY A 139 7.57 8.49 -4.09
N PHE A 140 6.77 7.43 -4.20
CA PHE A 140 5.31 7.46 -4.26
C PHE A 140 4.76 8.20 -5.48
N GLU A 141 5.43 8.07 -6.63
CA GLU A 141 5.09 8.81 -7.85
C GLU A 141 3.65 8.56 -8.31
N ARG A 142 3.19 7.30 -8.30
CA ARG A 142 1.83 6.97 -8.76
C ARG A 142 0.80 7.49 -7.77
N VAL A 143 1.07 7.37 -6.47
CA VAL A 143 0.20 7.93 -5.42
C VAL A 143 0.05 9.45 -5.57
N PHE A 144 1.15 10.18 -5.78
CA PHE A 144 1.08 11.62 -5.95
C PHE A 144 0.39 12.02 -7.26
N LYS A 145 0.67 11.32 -8.37
CA LYS A 145 -0.03 11.55 -9.65
C LYS A 145 -1.54 11.31 -9.53
N ALA A 146 -1.94 10.21 -8.89
CA ALA A 146 -3.34 9.93 -8.63
C ALA A 146 -3.99 10.94 -7.68
N SER A 147 -3.24 11.50 -6.72
CA SER A 147 -3.72 12.61 -5.88
C SER A 147 -4.02 13.88 -6.68
N GLU A 148 -3.26 14.15 -7.75
CA GLU A 148 -3.50 15.27 -8.66
C GLU A 148 -4.76 15.02 -9.50
N TRP A 149 -4.92 13.81 -10.06
CA TRP A 149 -6.15 13.43 -10.77
C TRP A 149 -7.39 13.55 -9.90
N LEU A 150 -7.27 13.18 -8.62
CA LEU A 150 -8.30 13.47 -7.65
C LEU A 150 -8.53 14.99 -7.64
N LEU A 151 -7.59 15.82 -7.20
CA LEU A 151 -7.80 17.27 -7.07
C LEU A 151 -8.39 17.97 -8.30
N ASP A 152 -7.96 17.58 -9.50
CA ASP A 152 -8.44 18.14 -10.78
C ASP A 152 -9.83 17.63 -11.19
N GLY A 153 -10.26 16.48 -10.65
CA GLY A 153 -11.54 15.86 -10.91
C GLY A 153 -12.71 16.67 -10.34
N SER A 154 -13.87 16.55 -10.98
CA SER A 154 -15.11 17.22 -10.57
C SER A 154 -16.19 16.22 -10.15
N GLY A 155 -17.12 16.66 -9.30
CA GLY A 155 -18.19 15.79 -8.78
C GLY A 155 -17.83 15.13 -7.44
N PRO A 156 -18.63 14.14 -6.98
CA PRO A 156 -18.42 13.48 -5.70
C PRO A 156 -17.05 12.81 -5.62
N VAL A 157 -16.38 12.94 -4.46
CA VAL A 157 -15.05 12.34 -4.23
C VAL A 157 -15.07 10.81 -4.42
N ALA A 158 -16.19 10.15 -4.09
CA ALA A 158 -16.34 8.72 -4.29
C ALA A 158 -16.30 8.32 -5.78
N ASP A 159 -16.95 9.09 -6.65
CA ASP A 159 -16.98 8.82 -8.09
C ASP A 159 -15.58 9.03 -8.69
N ARG A 160 -14.92 10.12 -8.30
CA ARG A 160 -13.54 10.42 -8.69
C ARG A 160 -12.56 9.35 -8.21
N ALA A 161 -12.73 8.83 -6.98
CA ALA A 161 -11.90 7.73 -6.48
C ALA A 161 -12.11 6.44 -7.29
N SER A 162 -13.34 6.18 -7.74
CA SER A 162 -13.64 5.06 -8.63
C SER A 162 -12.97 5.22 -10.00
N GLU A 163 -12.96 6.43 -10.56
CA GLU A 163 -12.27 6.72 -11.82
C GLU A 163 -10.75 6.54 -11.67
N VAL A 164 -10.16 7.13 -10.63
CA VAL A 164 -8.72 6.98 -10.34
C VAL A 164 -8.33 5.53 -10.09
N PHE A 165 -9.18 4.74 -9.43
CA PHE A 165 -8.95 3.31 -9.27
C PHE A 165 -8.83 2.60 -10.62
N LEU A 166 -9.75 2.87 -11.57
CA LEU A 166 -9.72 2.28 -12.90
C LEU A 166 -8.51 2.74 -13.72
N GLU A 167 -8.16 4.02 -13.65
CA GLU A 167 -6.96 4.59 -14.31
C GLU A 167 -5.68 3.92 -13.82
N LEU A 168 -5.53 3.74 -12.50
CA LEU A 168 -4.38 3.04 -11.93
C LEU A 168 -4.36 1.55 -12.30
N LEU A 169 -5.52 0.89 -12.30
CA LEU A 169 -5.66 -0.53 -12.62
C LEU A 169 -5.40 -0.82 -14.10
N ALA A 170 -5.76 0.10 -14.99
CA ALA A 170 -5.50 0.00 -16.42
C ALA A 170 -4.03 0.29 -16.77
N ALA A 171 -3.35 1.12 -15.96
CA ALA A 171 -1.96 1.51 -16.23
C ALA A 171 -0.95 0.36 -16.00
N GLU A 172 -1.19 -0.51 -15.01
CA GLU A 172 -0.28 -1.60 -14.66
C GLU A 172 -1.01 -2.77 -14.00
N PRO A 173 -0.63 -4.04 -14.27
CA PRO A 173 -1.24 -5.17 -13.59
C PRO A 173 -1.05 -5.13 -12.08
N ASP A 174 -2.13 -5.43 -11.36
CA ASP A 174 -2.15 -5.42 -9.90
C ASP A 174 -1.31 -6.57 -9.32
N THR A 175 -0.30 -6.24 -8.52
CA THR A 175 0.62 -7.25 -7.95
C THR A 175 -0.07 -8.15 -6.93
N PHE A 176 -1.05 -7.66 -6.18
CA PHE A 176 -1.80 -8.49 -5.23
C PHE A 176 -2.68 -9.53 -5.95
N VAL A 177 -3.28 -9.17 -7.10
CA VAL A 177 -3.96 -10.16 -7.97
C VAL A 177 -2.97 -11.21 -8.47
N ALA A 178 -1.78 -10.78 -8.92
CA ALA A 178 -0.75 -11.70 -9.40
C ALA A 178 -0.31 -12.69 -8.32
N THR A 179 -0.09 -12.22 -7.09
CA THR A 179 0.28 -13.04 -5.91
C THR A 179 -0.83 -13.99 -5.50
N ARG A 180 -2.09 -13.54 -5.46
CA ARG A 180 -3.22 -14.40 -5.01
C ARG A 180 -3.69 -15.41 -6.05
N GLN A 181 -3.51 -15.09 -7.32
CA GLN A 181 -4.01 -15.89 -8.44
C GLN A 181 -2.86 -16.18 -9.41
N ASP A 182 -2.65 -15.32 -10.40
CA ASP A 182 -1.54 -15.41 -11.34
C ASP A 182 -1.40 -14.12 -12.18
N ARG A 183 -0.26 -14.01 -12.88
CA ARG A 183 0.02 -12.86 -13.75
C ARG A 183 -0.96 -12.76 -14.93
N GLU A 184 -1.47 -13.87 -15.44
CA GLU A 184 -2.43 -13.87 -16.55
C GLU A 184 -3.73 -13.18 -16.14
N THR A 185 -4.23 -13.50 -14.95
CA THR A 185 -5.42 -12.87 -14.38
C THR A 185 -5.18 -11.40 -14.06
N ALA A 186 -4.00 -11.03 -13.56
CA ALA A 186 -3.68 -9.62 -13.33
C ALA A 186 -3.66 -8.80 -14.63
N VAL A 187 -3.18 -9.38 -15.74
CA VAL A 187 -3.23 -8.75 -17.07
C VAL A 187 -4.66 -8.68 -17.60
N GLU A 188 -5.47 -9.74 -17.44
CA GLU A 188 -6.89 -9.71 -17.80
C GLU A 188 -7.62 -8.58 -17.06
N VAL A 189 -7.38 -8.45 -15.76
CA VAL A 189 -7.96 -7.39 -14.93
C VAL A 189 -7.56 -5.99 -15.43
N GLN A 190 -6.28 -5.81 -15.81
CA GLN A 190 -5.79 -4.55 -16.39
C GLN A 190 -6.52 -4.21 -17.70
N GLU A 191 -6.60 -5.17 -18.63
CA GLU A 191 -7.24 -4.98 -19.94
C GLU A 191 -8.73 -4.64 -19.78
N ARG A 192 -9.39 -5.25 -18.79
CA ARG A 192 -10.80 -4.97 -18.51
C ARG A 192 -11.04 -3.64 -17.83
N ALA A 193 -10.13 -3.19 -16.97
CA ALA A 193 -10.16 -1.82 -16.46
C ALA A 193 -10.05 -0.80 -17.62
N GLN A 194 -9.16 -1.04 -18.59
CA GLN A 194 -9.07 -0.22 -19.79
C GLN A 194 -10.36 -0.28 -20.62
N ALA A 195 -10.99 -1.46 -20.76
CA ALA A 195 -12.28 -1.58 -21.46
C ALA A 195 -13.41 -0.77 -20.80
N VAL A 196 -13.38 -0.60 -19.47
CA VAL A 196 -14.31 0.30 -18.77
C VAL A 196 -14.02 1.76 -19.10
N LEU A 197 -12.74 2.17 -19.09
CA LEU A 197 -12.33 3.54 -19.46
C LEU A 197 -12.69 3.88 -20.92
N ASP A 198 -12.59 2.90 -21.81
CA ASP A 198 -12.97 3.02 -23.23
C ASP A 198 -14.50 2.98 -23.45
N GLY A 199 -15.28 2.73 -22.40
CA GLY A 199 -16.75 2.61 -22.47
C GLY A 199 -17.28 1.32 -23.09
N ALA A 200 -16.42 0.30 -23.24
CA ALA A 200 -16.79 -1.03 -23.74
C ALA A 200 -17.38 -1.94 -22.64
N GLU A 201 -16.98 -1.73 -21.39
CA GLU A 201 -17.54 -2.38 -20.19
C GLU A 201 -18.07 -1.34 -19.19
N THR A 202 -18.84 -1.78 -18.19
CA THR A 202 -19.30 -0.92 -17.09
C THR A 202 -18.54 -1.22 -15.81
N ALA A 203 -18.18 -0.19 -15.05
CA ALA A 203 -17.49 -0.34 -13.76
C ALA A 203 -18.26 -1.27 -12.79
N THR A 204 -19.59 -1.13 -12.73
CA THR A 204 -20.45 -1.98 -11.89
C THR A 204 -20.41 -3.44 -12.33
N GLY A 205 -20.51 -3.71 -13.64
CA GLY A 205 -20.46 -5.08 -14.15
C GLY A 205 -19.10 -5.75 -13.90
N LEU A 206 -18.01 -4.99 -14.07
CA LEU A 206 -16.66 -5.44 -13.76
C LEU A 206 -16.52 -5.77 -12.26
N ALA A 207 -16.95 -4.86 -11.38
CA ALA A 207 -16.89 -5.06 -9.94
C ALA A 207 -17.70 -6.27 -9.46
N GLU A 208 -18.91 -6.47 -9.98
CA GLU A 208 -19.72 -7.67 -9.69
C GLU A 208 -19.01 -8.95 -10.11
N GLU A 209 -18.31 -8.94 -11.25
CA GLU A 209 -17.56 -10.11 -11.70
C GLU A 209 -16.33 -10.39 -10.85
N PHE A 210 -15.59 -9.35 -10.47
CA PHE A 210 -14.45 -9.49 -9.55
C PHE A 210 -14.88 -10.13 -8.23
N VAL A 211 -16.01 -9.69 -7.67
CA VAL A 211 -16.59 -10.33 -6.47
C VAL A 211 -16.96 -11.79 -6.73
N ARG A 212 -17.59 -12.12 -7.86
CA ARG A 212 -17.95 -13.51 -8.19
C ARG A 212 -16.73 -14.43 -8.37
N ARG A 213 -15.61 -13.88 -8.86
CA ARG A 213 -14.36 -14.62 -9.15
C ARG A 213 -13.34 -14.53 -8.02
N ASP A 214 -13.69 -13.88 -6.91
CA ASP A 214 -12.77 -13.58 -5.79
C ASP A 214 -11.47 -12.88 -6.25
N ILE A 215 -11.60 -11.97 -7.21
CA ILE A 215 -10.52 -11.11 -7.70
C ILE A 215 -10.51 -9.84 -6.88
N ASN A 216 -9.37 -9.50 -6.28
CA ASN A 216 -9.21 -8.30 -5.49
C ASN A 216 -7.96 -7.52 -5.97
N PRO A 217 -8.12 -6.40 -6.70
CA PRO A 217 -7.02 -5.50 -7.02
C PRO A 217 -6.55 -4.70 -5.78
N GLY A 218 -5.88 -5.42 -4.88
CA GLY A 218 -5.49 -4.95 -3.56
C GLY A 218 -4.44 -3.85 -3.61
N THR A 219 -3.38 -4.06 -4.39
CA THR A 219 -2.30 -3.07 -4.55
C THR A 219 -2.87 -1.74 -5.05
N THR A 220 -3.74 -1.80 -6.05
CA THR A 220 -4.40 -0.61 -6.61
C THR A 220 -5.25 0.10 -5.57
N ALA A 221 -6.02 -0.65 -4.76
CA ALA A 221 -6.81 -0.06 -3.67
C ALA A 221 -5.93 0.61 -2.60
N ASP A 222 -4.76 0.04 -2.31
CA ASP A 222 -3.78 0.61 -1.38
C ASP A 222 -3.21 1.94 -1.91
N LEU A 223 -2.88 2.01 -3.21
CA LEU A 223 -2.42 3.25 -3.85
C LEU A 223 -3.51 4.34 -3.86
N VAL A 224 -4.76 3.97 -4.17
CA VAL A 224 -5.90 4.92 -4.10
C VAL A 224 -6.09 5.45 -2.67
N SER A 225 -5.88 4.61 -1.65
CA SER A 225 -5.96 5.03 -0.25
C SER A 225 -4.90 6.09 0.09
N GLY A 226 -3.65 5.88 -0.34
CA GLY A 226 -2.59 6.89 -0.22
C GLY A 226 -2.88 8.17 -1.01
N SER A 227 -3.45 8.03 -2.21
CA SER A 227 -3.77 9.16 -3.09
C SER A 227 -4.87 10.04 -2.51
N LEU A 228 -5.90 9.43 -1.92
CA LEU A 228 -6.95 10.13 -1.18
C LEU A 228 -6.39 10.88 0.02
N PHE A 229 -5.51 10.24 0.81
CA PHE A 229 -4.84 10.92 1.92
C PHE A 229 -4.04 12.14 1.43
N ALA A 230 -3.22 11.98 0.40
CA ALA A 230 -2.44 13.07 -0.16
C ALA A 230 -3.31 14.21 -0.72
N ALA A 231 -4.42 13.89 -1.39
CA ALA A 231 -5.36 14.87 -1.90
C ALA A 231 -6.07 15.64 -0.79
N LEU A 232 -6.50 14.95 0.29
CA LEU A 232 -7.14 15.57 1.45
C LEU A 232 -6.19 16.55 2.16
N GLU A 233 -4.94 16.15 2.40
CA GLU A 233 -3.91 17.04 2.96
C GLU A 233 -3.59 18.24 2.06
N ARG A 234 -3.85 18.12 0.75
CA ARG A 234 -3.69 19.18 -0.25
C ARG A 234 -4.95 20.01 -0.51
N GLY A 235 -6.00 19.82 0.30
CA GLY A 235 -7.19 20.67 0.29
C GLY A 235 -8.36 20.13 -0.53
N LEU A 236 -8.40 18.82 -0.78
CA LEU A 236 -9.61 18.21 -1.34
C LEU A 236 -10.81 18.36 -0.37
N GLU A 237 -11.88 18.99 -0.84
CA GLU A 237 -13.13 19.14 -0.07
C GLU A 237 -14.05 17.92 -0.27
N VAL A 238 -14.71 17.47 0.81
CA VAL A 238 -15.61 16.30 0.87
C VAL A 238 -17.03 16.74 1.22
#